data_AF-A0A418W4S7-F1
#
_entry.id   AF-A0A418W4S7-F1
#
_cell.length_a   1.000
_cell.length_b   1.000
_cell.length_c   1.000
_cell.angle_alpha   90.00
_cell.angle_beta   90.00
_cell.angle_gamma   90.00
#
_symmetry.space_group_name_H-M   'P 1'
#
loop_
_entity.id
_entity.type
_entity.pdbx_description
1 polymer ?
#
loop_
_entity_poly.entity_id
_entity_poly.type
_entity_poly.pdbx_seq_one_letter_code
_entity_poly.pdbx_strand_id
1 'polypeptide(L)'
;MAQHRECSRPPEPTTRTFMTQRPFCACCRQRALYHADAMTQDFDAAPPPALPLIAPEPRPGSNLPEFTVGDLARRLKRSIEEEFGFVRVRGEISQPKKHSSGHCYLRLKDDTAVIEAVCWRGTMSKLAIKPEEGLEVIVTGRMTTYPGRSQYQLIIESMELAGEGALLKMLEERKRRLAAEGLFEPSRKKPIPFLPDVIGVITSPTGAVIRDILHRLSDRFPRHVLIWPVAVQGERAAAEVTAAIQGFNRIQPGGPVPRPDLLIVARGGGSLEDLMAFNEENVVRATAASAIPLISAVGHETDTTLIDHASDRRAPTPTAAAEMAVPVRGELLAQVLDDERRLLASAGRLLAERRNRVEGLARGLGDPRALLEGHAQRLDDRAERLTLAAAALVERRRTRVGELAASLRHPRDQLAQAGQKLAGEARALDGALRHAVTMAESRYQRVAGRLSLTPARHRLDDGARRLADLSPRLERAFGKIVAERGAKLDALGQLLESYSHKSVLARGFALVEDRDGKPITSASQTSPGLAVTLRFGDDSRVDATVDGGEAKAEKKPDAKKARAVPVQGSLF
;
A
#
# COMPACT_ATOMS: atom_id res chain seq x y z
N MET A 1 36.15 60.08 121.68
CA MET A 1 35.52 58.75 121.86
C MET A 1 36.53 57.67 121.50
N ALA A 2 36.25 56.41 121.85
CA ALA A 2 37.12 55.24 121.68
C ALA A 2 37.35 54.84 120.20
N GLN A 3 38.36 54.05 119.79
CA GLN A 3 39.61 53.58 120.42
C GLN A 3 40.59 53.06 119.31
N HIS A 4 41.91 53.30 119.50
CA HIS A 4 43.07 52.40 119.40
C HIS A 4 42.94 50.98 118.77
N ARG A 5 43.97 50.35 118.15
CA ARG A 5 45.46 50.51 118.11
C ARG A 5 46.01 49.96 116.76
N GLU A 6 47.00 50.56 116.07
CA GLU A 6 48.49 50.47 116.24
C GLU A 6 49.09 49.07 115.95
N CYS A 7 50.01 48.86 115.00
CA CYS A 7 51.49 49.11 114.99
C CYS A 7 52.30 48.13 115.89
N SER A 8 53.53 47.65 115.59
CA SER A 8 54.62 48.07 114.65
C SER A 8 55.58 46.90 114.25
N ARG A 9 56.55 47.16 113.35
CA ARG A 9 57.81 46.40 113.07
C ARG A 9 58.81 46.46 114.27
N PRO A 10 60.01 45.81 114.28
CA PRO A 10 60.62 44.67 113.53
C PRO A 10 60.96 43.52 114.56
N PRO A 11 62.09 42.74 114.59
CA PRO A 11 63.20 42.41 113.64
C PRO A 11 63.55 40.89 113.54
N GLU A 12 64.75 40.54 113.06
CA GLU A 12 65.36 39.18 113.03
C GLU A 12 66.16 38.86 114.31
N PRO A 13 66.52 37.57 114.60
CA PRO A 13 67.84 37.08 114.17
C PRO A 13 68.00 35.56 113.87
N THR A 14 69.13 35.23 113.22
CA THR A 14 69.95 33.98 113.17
C THR A 14 69.55 32.74 114.01
N THR A 15 69.77 31.50 113.54
CA THR A 15 71.09 30.80 113.69
C THR A 15 71.41 29.67 112.68
N ARG A 16 72.71 29.38 112.52
CA ARG A 16 73.28 28.14 111.95
C ARG A 16 73.75 27.22 113.09
N THR A 17 73.77 25.90 112.86
CA THR A 17 74.56 24.94 113.68
C THR A 17 75.26 23.91 112.78
N PHE A 18 76.41 23.38 113.21
CA PHE A 18 77.33 22.52 112.45
C PHE A 18 77.53 21.15 113.13
N MET A 19 77.93 20.13 112.35
CA MET A 19 78.73 18.93 112.70
C MET A 19 78.34 18.00 113.87
N THR A 20 78.29 16.68 113.59
CA THR A 20 79.15 15.58 114.11
C THR A 20 78.49 14.23 113.71
N GLN A 21 79.07 13.32 112.93
CA GLN A 21 80.26 12.45 113.06
C GLN A 21 80.26 11.38 114.18
N ARG A 22 80.10 10.11 113.76
CA ARG A 22 80.57 8.83 114.36
C ARG A 22 79.80 8.29 115.60
N PRO A 23 79.94 6.98 115.95
CA PRO A 23 80.64 5.86 115.27
C PRO A 23 79.75 4.63 114.95
N PHE A 24 80.37 3.61 114.32
CA PHE A 24 79.79 2.29 114.02
C PHE A 24 79.69 1.37 115.26
N CYS A 25 78.72 0.44 115.22
CA CYS A 25 78.87 -0.94 115.72
C CYS A 25 78.23 -1.87 114.65
N ALA A 26 78.90 -2.78 113.94
CA ALA A 26 79.98 -3.73 114.25
C ALA A 26 79.52 -5.15 114.71
N CYS A 27 78.41 -5.66 114.15
CA CYS A 27 78.25 -7.11 114.01
C CYS A 27 79.00 -7.62 112.77
N CYS A 28 79.75 -8.72 112.90
CA CYS A 28 80.64 -9.26 111.85
C CYS A 28 79.85 -9.91 110.69
N ARG A 29 80.12 -9.52 109.44
CA ARG A 29 81.13 -10.13 108.53
C ARG A 29 81.07 -11.67 108.43
N GLN A 30 80.57 -12.19 107.30
CA GLN A 30 81.17 -13.35 106.61
C GLN A 30 80.61 -13.52 105.18
N ARG A 31 81.49 -13.99 104.25
CA ARG A 31 81.27 -14.52 102.87
C ARG A 31 80.20 -13.83 101.99
N ALA A 32 80.51 -13.06 100.95
CA ALA A 32 81.38 -13.27 99.76
C ALA A 32 80.74 -14.12 98.63
N LEU A 33 80.34 -13.40 97.56
CA LEU A 33 80.30 -13.76 96.13
C LEU A 33 79.72 -15.12 95.70
N TYR A 34 78.59 -15.09 94.99
CA TYR A 34 78.46 -15.61 93.61
C TYR A 34 77.21 -15.02 92.90
N HIS A 35 77.09 -15.25 91.58
CA HIS A 35 76.00 -14.90 90.64
C HIS A 35 74.56 -15.19 91.15
N ALA A 36 73.46 -14.72 90.53
CA ALA A 36 73.11 -13.61 89.62
C ALA A 36 71.56 -13.70 89.39
N ASP A 37 70.96 -12.74 88.68
CA ASP A 37 69.64 -12.80 88.02
C ASP A 37 68.55 -13.74 88.58
N ALA A 38 67.78 -13.28 89.58
CA ALA A 38 66.31 -13.42 89.62
C ALA A 38 65.70 -12.71 90.84
N MET A 39 64.80 -11.76 90.61
CA MET A 39 63.39 -11.82 91.04
C MET A 39 62.70 -10.48 90.84
N THR A 40 61.79 -10.45 89.86
CA THR A 40 60.56 -9.66 89.97
C THR A 40 59.84 -10.05 91.26
N GLN A 41 59.47 -9.07 92.09
CA GLN A 41 58.48 -9.28 93.14
C GLN A 41 57.22 -8.49 92.78
N ASP A 42 56.10 -9.19 92.74
CA ASP A 42 54.83 -8.65 92.29
C ASP A 42 54.25 -7.64 93.29
N PHE A 43 53.97 -6.43 92.80
CA PHE A 43 53.14 -5.45 93.52
C PHE A 43 51.63 -5.63 93.26
N ASP A 44 51.24 -6.70 92.55
CA ASP A 44 49.84 -7.12 92.38
C ASP A 44 49.29 -7.94 93.57
N ALA A 45 49.99 -7.91 94.71
CA ALA A 45 49.42 -8.31 95.99
C ALA A 45 48.34 -7.30 96.41
N ALA A 46 47.07 -7.65 96.22
CA ALA A 46 45.94 -6.84 96.67
C ALA A 46 46.06 -6.53 98.18
N PRO A 47 45.87 -5.27 98.61
CA PRO A 47 45.96 -4.94 100.03
C PRO A 47 44.88 -5.68 100.82
N PRO A 48 45.12 -6.04 102.10
CA PRO A 48 44.09 -6.63 102.94
C PRO A 48 42.88 -5.68 103.01
N PRO A 49 41.66 -6.22 103.09
CA PRO A 49 40.44 -5.40 103.06
C PRO A 49 40.47 -4.39 104.20
N ALA A 50 40.65 -3.12 103.86
CA ALA A 50 40.65 -2.05 104.84
C ALA A 50 39.30 -2.04 105.56
N LEU A 51 39.34 -2.11 106.89
CA LEU A 51 38.15 -1.88 107.72
C LEU A 51 37.51 -0.56 107.28
N PRO A 52 36.20 -0.52 107.01
CA PRO A 52 35.56 0.71 106.57
C PRO A 52 35.75 1.76 107.66
N LEU A 53 36.37 2.89 107.30
CA LEU A 53 36.39 4.09 108.12
C LEU A 53 34.98 4.65 108.17
N ILE A 54 34.17 4.09 109.07
CA ILE A 54 32.88 4.64 109.45
C ILE A 54 33.15 6.07 109.94
N ALA A 55 32.53 7.05 109.29
CA ALA A 55 32.68 8.45 109.69
C ALA A 55 32.23 8.59 111.16
N PRO A 56 33.03 9.24 112.03
CA PRO A 56 32.61 9.49 113.41
C PRO A 56 31.35 10.36 113.43
N GLU A 57 30.54 10.23 114.47
CA GLU A 57 29.34 11.05 114.62
C GLU A 57 29.72 12.55 114.66
N PRO A 58 28.93 13.43 114.01
CA PRO A 58 29.29 14.83 113.82
C PRO A 58 29.42 15.55 115.17
N ARG A 59 30.59 16.14 115.42
CA ARG A 59 30.86 16.87 116.66
C ARG A 59 29.93 18.08 116.78
N PRO A 60 29.18 18.24 117.90
CA PRO A 60 28.29 19.39 118.07
C PRO A 60 29.12 20.68 118.15
N GLY A 61 28.98 21.55 117.14
CA GLY A 61 29.67 22.84 117.07
C GLY A 61 30.15 23.27 115.67
N SER A 62 30.13 22.38 114.68
CA SER A 62 30.53 22.71 113.29
C SER A 62 29.40 22.40 112.29
N ASN A 63 29.07 23.39 111.44
CA ASN A 63 28.18 23.19 110.28
C ASN A 63 28.95 22.78 109.01
N LEU A 64 30.28 22.61 109.08
CA LEU A 64 31.08 22.08 107.98
C LEU A 64 31.05 20.55 108.01
N PRO A 65 30.54 19.87 106.97
CA PRO A 65 30.50 18.41 106.92
C PRO A 65 31.91 17.82 106.81
N GLU A 66 32.21 16.84 107.66
CA GLU A 66 33.44 16.05 107.57
C GLU A 66 33.33 15.05 106.40
N PHE A 67 34.36 14.96 105.56
CA PHE A 67 34.44 14.02 104.44
C PHE A 67 35.64 13.09 104.63
N THR A 68 35.49 11.80 104.33
CA THR A 68 36.68 10.96 104.15
C THR A 68 37.44 11.39 102.88
N VAL A 69 38.73 11.06 102.78
CA VAL A 69 39.54 11.33 101.57
C VAL A 69 38.88 10.76 100.31
N GLY A 70 38.24 9.58 100.42
CA GLY A 70 37.50 8.95 99.33
C GLY A 70 36.18 9.65 98.98
N ASP A 71 35.51 10.30 99.92
CA ASP A 71 34.31 11.11 99.65
C ASP A 71 34.67 12.42 98.97
N LEU A 72 35.70 13.10 99.48
CA LEU A 72 36.20 14.34 98.90
C LEU A 72 36.71 14.12 97.46
N ALA A 73 37.50 13.07 97.23
CA ALA A 73 37.98 12.72 95.89
C ALA A 73 36.83 12.36 94.93
N ARG A 74 35.80 11.63 95.39
CA ARG A 74 34.60 11.34 94.58
C ARG A 74 33.78 12.59 94.27
N ARG A 75 33.69 13.54 95.21
CA ARG A 75 32.95 14.80 95.04
C ARG A 75 33.68 15.75 94.09
N LEU A 76 35.00 15.92 94.26
CA LEU A 76 35.85 16.70 93.35
C LEU A 76 35.79 16.15 91.92
N LYS A 77 35.93 14.82 91.76
CA LYS A 77 35.78 14.17 90.46
C LYS A 77 34.44 14.53 89.82
N ARG A 78 33.33 14.40 90.55
CA ARG A 78 31.99 14.70 90.04
C ARG A 78 31.86 16.15 89.61
N SER A 79 32.26 17.11 90.44
CA SER A 79 32.16 18.54 90.11
C SER A 79 32.96 18.89 88.85
N ILE A 80 34.14 18.28 88.65
CA ILE A 80 34.95 18.48 87.44
C ILE A 80 34.31 17.82 86.21
N GLU A 81 33.70 16.64 86.35
CA GLU A 81 32.98 15.99 85.24
C GLU A 81 31.63 16.67 84.91
N GLU A 82 31.04 17.39 85.87
CA GLU A 82 29.83 18.22 85.69
C GLU A 82 30.14 19.58 85.04
N GLU A 83 31.19 20.29 85.50
CA GLU A 83 31.56 21.62 85.01
C GLU A 83 32.40 21.58 83.72
N PHE A 84 33.33 20.61 83.59
CA PHE A 84 34.26 20.46 82.47
C PHE A 84 34.00 19.18 81.66
N GLY A 85 32.73 18.77 81.60
CA GLY A 85 32.26 17.56 80.91
C GLY A 85 32.47 17.56 79.39
N PHE A 86 32.71 18.71 78.77
CA PHE A 86 33.19 18.83 77.38
C PHE A 86 33.98 20.13 77.21
N VAL A 87 35.24 20.04 76.79
CA VAL A 87 36.19 21.17 76.69
C VAL A 87 37.03 21.11 75.42
N ARG A 88 37.49 22.29 74.95
CA ARG A 88 38.51 22.42 73.89
C ARG A 88 39.73 23.12 74.48
N VAL A 89 40.90 22.50 74.34
CA VAL A 89 42.17 22.97 74.93
C VAL A 89 43.20 23.10 73.81
N ARG A 90 43.84 24.27 73.69
CA ARG A 90 45.01 24.48 72.82
C ARG A 90 46.28 24.22 73.64
N GLY A 91 47.27 23.57 73.05
CA GLY A 91 48.59 23.41 73.66
C GLY A 91 49.55 22.60 72.80
N GLU A 92 50.84 22.65 73.14
CA GLU A 92 51.88 21.85 72.51
C GLU A 92 51.95 20.46 73.16
N ILE A 93 52.03 19.40 72.34
CA ILE A 93 52.20 18.02 72.79
C ILE A 93 53.62 17.82 73.29
N SER A 94 53.74 17.34 74.53
CA SER A 94 54.98 16.92 75.15
C SER A 94 54.88 15.50 75.72
N GLN A 95 56.01 14.79 75.70
CA GLN A 95 56.21 13.43 76.20
C GLN A 95 55.15 12.39 75.77
N PRO A 96 54.73 12.31 74.48
CA PRO A 96 53.72 11.35 74.03
C PRO A 96 54.22 9.90 74.14
N LYS A 97 53.67 9.16 75.11
CA LYS A 97 54.05 7.77 75.43
C LYS A 97 52.93 6.82 75.03
N LYS A 98 53.20 5.97 74.02
CA LYS A 98 52.30 4.91 73.57
C LYS A 98 52.52 3.66 74.43
N HIS A 99 51.49 3.24 75.16
CA HIS A 99 51.53 2.05 75.99
C HIS A 99 51.28 0.76 75.17
N SER A 100 51.70 -0.40 75.68
CA SER A 100 51.51 -1.71 75.03
C SER A 100 50.05 -2.07 74.75
N SER A 101 49.13 -1.58 75.58
CA SER A 101 47.67 -1.66 75.41
C SER A 101 47.12 -0.82 74.23
N GLY A 102 47.96 -0.02 73.58
CA GLY A 102 47.59 0.85 72.46
C GLY A 102 46.91 2.17 72.87
N HIS A 103 47.01 2.57 74.14
CA HIS A 103 46.62 3.90 74.60
C HIS A 103 47.82 4.86 74.47
N CYS A 104 47.56 6.15 74.28
CA CYS A 104 48.58 7.19 74.34
C CYS A 104 48.35 8.07 75.56
N TYR A 105 49.39 8.25 76.37
CA TYR A 105 49.45 9.24 77.44
C TYR A 105 50.39 10.35 77.00
N LEU A 106 49.95 11.59 77.06
CA LEU A 106 50.71 12.77 76.64
C LEU A 106 50.47 13.93 77.60
N ARG A 107 51.24 15.00 77.47
CA ARG A 107 51.03 16.24 78.22
C ARG A 107 50.81 17.39 77.25
N LEU A 108 49.72 18.13 77.42
CA LEU A 108 49.51 19.40 76.74
C LEU A 108 50.08 20.51 77.62
N LYS A 109 50.92 21.37 77.04
CA LYS A 109 51.50 22.54 77.72
C LYS A 109 51.17 23.83 76.98
N ASP A 110 51.09 24.91 77.73
CA ASP A 110 51.16 26.30 77.26
C ASP A 110 52.28 27.04 78.02
N ASP A 111 52.39 28.37 77.83
CA ASP A 111 53.42 29.20 78.47
C ASP A 111 53.32 29.25 80.02
N THR A 112 52.20 28.80 80.59
CA THR A 112 51.85 28.98 82.01
C THR A 112 51.48 27.68 82.74
N ALA A 113 50.95 26.69 82.02
CA ALA A 113 50.35 25.49 82.59
C ALA A 113 50.68 24.20 81.81
N VAL A 114 50.52 23.05 82.47
CA VAL A 114 50.65 21.72 81.87
C VAL A 114 49.53 20.81 82.41
N ILE A 115 48.85 20.11 81.50
CA ILE A 115 47.79 19.13 81.83
C ILE A 115 48.13 17.76 81.24
N GLU A 116 47.90 16.70 82.02
CA GLU A 116 48.06 15.32 81.53
C GLU A 116 46.83 14.92 80.71
N ALA A 117 47.03 14.23 79.59
CA ALA A 117 45.95 13.82 78.70
C ALA A 117 46.11 12.35 78.27
N VAL A 118 44.98 11.68 78.07
CA VAL A 118 44.91 10.27 77.66
C VAL A 118 44.02 10.12 76.44
N CYS A 119 44.56 9.46 75.41
CA CYS A 119 43.80 9.04 74.24
C CYS A 119 43.69 7.51 74.23
N TRP A 120 42.46 7.02 74.41
CA TRP A 120 42.15 5.59 74.44
C TRP A 120 42.35 4.94 73.07
N ARG A 121 42.60 3.62 73.04
CA ARG A 121 42.89 2.87 71.79
C ARG A 121 41.82 3.10 70.70
N GLY A 122 40.54 3.08 71.08
CA GLY A 122 39.42 3.27 70.15
C GLY A 122 39.32 4.68 69.54
N THR A 123 39.91 5.69 70.20
CA THR A 123 40.03 7.06 69.69
C THR A 123 41.34 7.25 68.92
N MET A 124 42.45 6.70 69.40
CA MET A 124 43.76 6.73 68.73
C MET A 124 43.73 6.19 67.29
N SER A 125 42.86 5.21 67.00
CA SER A 125 42.65 4.68 65.64
C SER A 125 41.72 5.52 64.76
N LYS A 126 41.16 6.62 65.29
CA LYS A 126 40.20 7.53 64.62
C LYS A 126 40.68 8.98 64.54
N LEU A 127 41.72 9.37 65.28
CA LEU A 127 42.31 10.71 65.16
C LEU A 127 42.89 10.89 63.75
N ALA A 128 42.61 12.04 63.13
CA ALA A 128 43.21 12.43 61.85
C ALA A 128 44.71 12.70 61.97
N ILE A 129 45.12 13.29 63.10
CA ILE A 129 46.51 13.62 63.43
C ILE A 129 47.03 12.64 64.49
N LYS A 130 48.28 12.20 64.34
CA LYS A 130 48.96 11.37 65.35
C LYS A 130 49.59 12.28 66.40
N PRO A 131 49.48 11.95 67.70
CA PRO A 131 50.22 12.67 68.74
C PRO A 131 51.73 12.48 68.60
N GLU A 132 52.43 13.54 68.22
CA GLU A 132 53.89 13.61 68.08
C GLU A 132 54.43 14.80 68.90
N GLU A 133 55.67 14.73 69.37
CA GLU A 133 56.23 15.72 70.32
C GLU A 133 56.60 17.02 69.60
N GLY A 134 56.22 18.16 70.19
CA GLY A 134 56.38 19.48 69.59
C GLY A 134 55.22 19.96 68.70
N LEU A 135 54.20 19.12 68.44
CA LEU A 135 53.02 19.56 67.68
C LEU A 135 52.13 20.48 68.52
N GLU A 136 51.83 21.67 68.02
CA GLU A 136 50.79 22.52 68.59
C GLU A 136 49.40 22.12 68.07
N VAL A 137 48.49 21.78 68.98
CA VAL A 137 47.19 21.19 68.67
C VAL A 137 46.05 21.85 69.44
N ILE A 138 44.84 21.73 68.88
CA ILE A 138 43.58 21.97 69.56
C ILE A 138 42.95 20.59 69.82
N VAL A 139 42.77 20.26 71.09
CA VAL A 139 42.25 18.97 71.55
C VAL A 139 40.85 19.16 72.09
N THR A 140 39.90 18.36 71.62
CA THR A 140 38.53 18.32 72.16
C THR A 140 38.36 17.06 73.00
N GLY A 141 37.75 17.19 74.17
CA GLY A 141 37.69 16.10 75.14
C GLY A 141 36.89 16.42 76.39
N ARG A 142 37.07 15.62 77.45
CA ARG A 142 36.40 15.78 78.75
C ARG A 142 37.40 15.72 79.88
N MET A 143 37.27 16.57 80.89
CA MET A 143 38.09 16.43 82.09
C MET A 143 37.56 15.33 83.01
N THR A 144 38.48 14.63 83.67
CA THR A 144 38.18 13.69 84.75
C THR A 144 39.32 13.70 85.76
N THR A 145 39.13 13.02 86.90
CA THR A 145 40.14 12.89 87.96
C THR A 145 40.37 11.41 88.27
N TYR A 146 41.62 10.97 88.42
CA TYR A 146 41.92 9.60 88.85
C TYR A 146 41.91 9.48 90.39
N PRO A 147 40.90 8.85 91.02
CA PRO A 147 40.72 8.95 92.48
C PRO A 147 41.86 8.33 93.31
N GLY A 148 42.60 7.37 92.75
CA GLY A 148 43.73 6.73 93.42
C GLY A 148 45.04 7.54 93.41
N ARG A 149 45.08 8.71 92.75
CA ARG A 149 46.26 9.61 92.72
C ARG A 149 45.93 11.10 92.83
N SER A 150 44.65 11.48 92.85
CA SER A 150 44.19 12.88 92.87
C SER A 150 44.73 13.76 91.74
N GLN A 151 45.05 13.17 90.59
CA GLN A 151 45.53 13.86 89.41
C GLN A 151 44.37 14.13 88.43
N TYR A 152 44.33 15.36 87.89
CA TYR A 152 43.42 15.75 86.82
C TYR A 152 43.96 15.28 85.46
N GLN A 153 43.08 14.79 84.60
CA GLN A 153 43.45 14.36 83.24
C GLN A 153 42.37 14.70 82.21
N LEU A 154 42.80 15.05 81.00
CA LEU A 154 41.93 15.25 79.84
C LEU A 154 41.77 13.95 79.05
N ILE A 155 40.56 13.42 78.92
CA ILE A 155 40.26 12.34 77.97
C ILE A 155 40.07 12.95 76.58
N ILE A 156 40.93 12.57 75.64
CA ILE A 156 40.91 13.05 74.25
C ILE A 156 39.81 12.34 73.45
N GLU A 157 38.99 13.12 72.74
CA GLU A 157 37.99 12.64 71.77
C GLU A 157 38.32 13.06 70.33
N SER A 158 38.84 14.28 70.11
CA SER A 158 39.42 14.71 68.82
C SER A 158 40.68 15.57 69.00
N MET A 159 41.45 15.70 67.92
CA MET A 159 42.70 16.47 67.86
C MET A 159 42.85 17.10 66.47
N GLU A 160 43.10 18.40 66.44
CA GLU A 160 43.23 19.28 65.27
C GLU A 160 44.56 20.04 65.38
N LEU A 161 45.20 20.45 64.28
CA LEU A 161 46.44 21.25 64.32
C LEU A 161 46.14 22.74 64.56
N ALA A 162 46.93 23.40 65.41
CA ALA A 162 46.71 24.78 65.85
C ALA A 162 47.13 25.85 64.81
N GLY A 163 46.67 25.71 63.55
CA GLY A 163 46.95 26.70 62.48
C GLY A 163 46.03 26.62 61.26
N GLU A 164 45.44 25.45 60.99
CA GLU A 164 44.70 25.16 59.75
C GLU A 164 43.53 26.15 59.51
N GLY A 165 42.79 26.51 60.56
CA GLY A 165 41.66 27.44 60.45
C GLY A 165 42.02 28.87 59.98
N ALA A 166 43.24 29.34 60.26
CA ALA A 166 43.71 30.63 59.74
C ALA A 166 44.06 30.53 58.24
N LEU A 167 44.70 29.43 57.86
CA LEU A 167 45.10 29.13 56.49
C LEU A 167 43.86 28.94 55.58
N LEU A 168 42.88 28.14 56.02
CA LEU A 168 41.61 27.95 55.32
C LEU A 168 40.85 29.28 55.13
N LYS A 169 40.82 30.15 56.15
CA LYS A 169 40.21 31.48 56.04
C LYS A 169 40.91 32.33 54.98
N MET A 170 42.24 32.37 54.95
CA MET A 170 43.00 33.08 53.92
C MET A 170 42.75 32.52 52.50
N LEU A 171 42.59 31.20 52.38
CA LEU A 171 42.23 30.55 51.11
C LEU A 171 40.82 30.93 50.65
N GLU A 172 39.84 30.97 51.55
CA GLU A 172 38.46 31.32 51.22
C GLU A 172 38.28 32.81 50.90
N GLU A 173 38.97 33.70 51.61
CA GLU A 173 39.04 35.13 51.27
C GLU A 173 39.69 35.35 49.89
N ARG A 174 40.79 34.63 49.59
CA ARG A 174 41.44 34.66 48.26
C ARG A 174 40.50 34.10 47.18
N LYS A 175 39.81 32.98 47.44
CA LYS A 175 38.81 32.38 46.54
C LYS A 175 37.69 33.38 46.22
N ARG A 176 37.13 34.04 47.24
CA ARG A 176 36.03 35.01 47.07
C ARG A 176 36.46 36.22 46.25
N ARG A 177 37.67 36.74 46.46
CA ARG A 177 38.25 37.85 45.67
C ARG A 177 38.45 37.46 44.20
N LEU A 178 39.12 36.34 43.93
CA LEU A 178 39.39 35.90 42.55
C LEU A 178 38.11 35.44 41.82
N ALA A 179 37.10 34.94 42.55
CA ALA A 179 35.77 34.68 42.00
C ALA A 179 35.06 35.99 41.58
N ALA A 180 35.14 37.05 42.38
CA ALA A 180 34.55 38.35 42.06
C ALA A 180 35.21 39.04 40.85
N GLU A 181 36.48 38.71 40.55
CA GLU A 181 37.18 39.08 39.30
C GLU A 181 36.79 38.21 38.09
N GLY A 182 35.88 37.24 38.25
CA GLY A 182 35.46 36.35 37.18
C GLY A 182 36.56 35.40 36.68
N LEU A 183 37.54 35.03 37.52
CA LEU A 183 38.64 34.11 37.14
C LEU A 183 38.21 32.64 37.11
N PHE A 184 37.07 32.31 37.72
CA PHE A 184 36.53 30.94 37.79
C PHE A 184 35.29 30.72 36.92
N GLU A 185 34.89 31.73 36.15
CA GLU A 185 33.67 31.73 35.32
C GLU A 185 33.65 30.57 34.31
N PRO A 186 32.58 29.74 34.29
CA PRO A 186 32.46 28.64 33.31
C PRO A 186 32.53 29.11 31.85
N SER A 187 32.09 30.34 31.58
CA SER A 187 32.14 30.98 30.25
C SER A 187 33.56 31.24 29.72
N ARG A 188 34.58 31.25 30.59
CA ARG A 188 35.99 31.39 30.21
C ARG A 188 36.69 30.05 29.95
N LYS A 189 36.10 28.93 30.39
CA LYS A 189 36.72 27.60 30.32
C LYS A 189 36.63 27.05 28.89
N LYS A 190 37.73 26.48 28.43
CA LYS A 190 37.94 26.02 27.06
C LYS A 190 37.56 24.55 26.90
N PRO A 191 37.09 24.14 25.72
CA PRO A 191 36.99 22.73 25.39
C PRO A 191 38.40 22.11 25.36
N ILE A 192 38.55 20.91 25.92
CA ILE A 192 39.74 20.08 25.72
C ILE A 192 39.73 19.58 24.25
N PRO A 193 40.86 19.61 23.52
CA PRO A 193 40.94 19.00 22.19
C PRO A 193 40.59 17.51 22.25
N PHE A 194 39.76 17.01 21.33
CA PHE A 194 39.35 15.59 21.33
C PHE A 194 40.52 14.61 21.25
N LEU A 195 41.57 14.98 20.52
CA LEU A 195 42.84 14.26 20.47
C LEU A 195 43.96 15.30 20.30
N PRO A 196 44.61 15.78 21.38
CA PRO A 196 45.79 16.65 21.26
C PRO A 196 46.95 15.85 20.66
N ASP A 197 47.78 16.43 19.79
CA ASP A 197 48.99 15.76 19.29
C ASP A 197 50.15 15.91 20.30
N VAL A 198 50.24 17.07 20.94
CA VAL A 198 51.28 17.40 21.94
C VAL A 198 50.66 17.82 23.28
N ILE A 199 51.02 17.11 24.35
CA ILE A 199 50.59 17.37 25.73
C ILE A 199 51.77 17.95 26.52
N GLY A 200 51.61 19.13 27.10
CA GLY A 200 52.58 19.75 28.00
C GLY A 200 52.31 19.35 29.46
N VAL A 201 53.26 18.72 30.13
CA VAL A 201 53.10 18.28 31.54
C VAL A 201 54.01 19.10 32.45
N ILE A 202 53.41 19.76 33.45
CA ILE A 202 54.08 20.59 34.45
C ILE A 202 54.09 19.80 35.77
N THR A 203 55.23 19.18 36.09
CA THR A 203 55.42 18.38 37.31
C THR A 203 56.91 18.11 37.58
N SER A 204 57.23 17.38 38.65
CA SER A 204 58.61 16.94 38.94
C SER A 204 59.02 15.74 38.07
N PRO A 205 60.19 15.76 37.41
CA PRO A 205 60.63 14.69 36.50
C PRO A 205 60.96 13.36 37.21
N THR A 206 61.13 13.36 38.54
CA THR A 206 61.50 12.16 39.32
C THR A 206 60.32 11.47 40.01
N GLY A 207 59.09 12.01 39.88
CA GLY A 207 57.91 11.53 40.61
C GLY A 207 57.37 10.15 40.19
N ALA A 208 56.40 9.64 40.95
CA ALA A 208 55.48 8.59 40.47
C ALA A 208 54.52 9.19 39.42
N VAL A 209 53.89 10.31 39.77
CA VAL A 209 53.00 11.18 38.96
C VAL A 209 53.29 11.16 37.45
N ILE A 210 54.51 11.47 37.03
CA ILE A 210 54.88 11.55 35.62
C ILE A 210 54.92 10.16 34.95
N ARG A 211 55.35 9.11 35.66
CA ARG A 211 55.32 7.73 35.18
C ARG A 211 53.88 7.22 35.06
N ASP A 212 53.00 7.59 36.00
CA ASP A 212 51.59 7.23 35.97
C ASP A 212 50.86 7.87 34.77
N ILE A 213 51.13 9.16 34.51
CA ILE A 213 50.64 9.89 33.33
C ILE A 213 51.17 9.25 32.03
N LEU A 214 52.49 9.04 31.92
CA LEU A 214 53.10 8.47 30.71
C LEU A 214 52.62 7.04 30.44
N HIS A 215 52.46 6.22 31.48
CA HIS A 215 51.91 4.87 31.36
C HIS A 215 50.46 4.91 30.87
N ARG A 216 49.59 5.75 31.47
CA ARG A 216 48.18 5.87 31.04
C ARG A 216 48.01 6.44 29.63
N LEU A 217 48.84 7.41 29.23
CA LEU A 217 48.86 7.87 27.84
C LEU A 217 49.33 6.76 26.89
N SER A 218 50.38 6.02 27.24
CA SER A 218 50.88 4.92 26.39
C SER A 218 49.91 3.74 26.28
N ASP A 219 49.12 3.48 27.31
CA ASP A 219 48.08 2.45 27.38
C ASP A 219 46.83 2.88 26.59
N ARG A 220 46.33 4.09 26.83
CA ARG A 220 45.05 4.58 26.29
C ARG A 220 45.14 5.11 24.87
N PHE A 221 46.09 6.02 24.59
CA PHE A 221 46.38 6.55 23.24
C PHE A 221 47.75 7.26 23.23
N PRO A 222 48.83 6.66 22.70
CA PRO A 222 50.16 7.27 22.71
C PRO A 222 50.21 8.62 21.97
N ARG A 223 50.60 9.68 22.70
CA ARG A 223 50.77 11.08 22.24
C ARG A 223 52.18 11.58 22.56
N HIS A 224 52.60 12.69 21.93
CA HIS A 224 53.88 13.32 22.26
C HIS A 224 53.74 14.13 23.56
N VAL A 225 54.70 14.01 24.47
CA VAL A 225 54.66 14.64 25.79
C VAL A 225 55.89 15.51 25.99
N LEU A 226 55.67 16.79 26.27
CA LEU A 226 56.71 17.74 26.64
C LEU A 226 56.64 17.99 28.15
N ILE A 227 57.70 17.65 28.88
CA ILE A 227 57.77 17.86 30.33
C ILE A 227 58.45 19.20 30.60
N TRP A 228 57.79 20.09 31.34
CA TRP A 228 58.44 21.25 31.95
C TRP A 228 58.73 20.93 33.42
N PRO A 229 60.00 20.66 33.80
CA PRO A 229 60.33 20.29 35.17
C PRO A 229 60.16 21.50 36.11
N VAL A 230 59.46 21.30 37.22
CA VAL A 230 59.23 22.31 38.27
C VAL A 230 59.31 21.67 39.65
N ALA A 231 59.64 22.47 40.68
CA ALA A 231 59.30 22.12 42.05
C ALA A 231 57.77 22.02 42.21
N VAL A 232 57.30 20.97 42.88
CA VAL A 232 55.86 20.71 43.13
C VAL A 232 55.45 20.90 44.60
N GLN A 233 56.35 21.43 45.43
CA GLN A 233 56.15 21.79 46.83
C GLN A 233 57.27 22.75 47.30
N GLY A 234 57.05 23.47 48.40
CA GLY A 234 57.96 24.49 48.92
C GLY A 234 57.87 25.84 48.18
N GLU A 235 58.49 26.87 48.76
CA GLU A 235 58.32 28.30 48.39
C GLU A 235 58.55 28.63 46.91
N ARG A 236 59.39 27.85 46.21
CA ARG A 236 59.70 28.08 44.79
C ARG A 236 58.64 27.54 43.83
N ALA A 237 57.80 26.60 44.27
CA ALA A 237 56.92 25.85 43.39
C ALA A 237 55.90 26.73 42.66
N ALA A 238 55.30 27.71 43.33
CA ALA A 238 54.32 28.61 42.70
C ALA A 238 54.93 29.49 41.60
N ALA A 239 56.13 30.01 41.84
CA ALA A 239 56.87 30.79 40.85
C ALA A 239 57.31 29.93 39.64
N GLU A 240 57.77 28.70 39.88
CA GLU A 240 58.20 27.78 38.82
C GLU A 240 57.01 27.25 37.99
N VAL A 241 55.89 26.88 38.62
CA VAL A 241 54.63 26.52 37.93
C VAL A 241 54.10 27.71 37.12
N THR A 242 54.09 28.93 37.68
CA THR A 242 53.72 30.15 36.95
C THR A 242 54.59 30.36 35.72
N ALA A 243 55.91 30.22 35.87
CA ALA A 243 56.88 30.36 34.78
C ALA A 243 56.71 29.29 33.70
N ALA A 244 56.35 28.05 34.06
CA ALA A 244 56.10 26.94 33.15
C ALA A 244 54.82 27.12 32.33
N ILE A 245 53.70 27.51 32.95
CA ILE A 245 52.43 27.80 32.26
C ILE A 245 52.66 28.93 31.23
N GLN A 246 53.28 30.03 31.64
CA GLN A 246 53.63 31.11 30.72
C GLN A 246 54.67 30.68 29.67
N GLY A 247 55.59 29.77 30.04
CA GLY A 247 56.62 29.21 29.18
C GLY A 247 56.03 28.50 27.96
N PHE A 248 55.16 27.52 28.19
CA PHE A 248 54.45 26.84 27.11
C PHE A 248 53.59 27.81 26.26
N ASN A 249 52.93 28.77 26.90
CA ASN A 249 52.13 29.77 26.18
C ASN A 249 52.95 30.71 25.29
N ARG A 250 54.24 30.92 25.58
CA ARG A 250 55.19 31.68 24.74
C ARG A 250 55.76 30.88 23.56
N ILE A 251 55.59 29.55 23.50
CA ILE A 251 56.05 28.75 22.36
C ILE A 251 55.21 29.08 21.12
N GLN A 252 55.86 29.56 20.06
CA GLN A 252 55.18 29.88 18.79
C GLN A 252 54.84 28.59 18.00
N PRO A 253 53.66 28.51 17.36
CA PRO A 253 53.35 27.44 16.41
C PRO A 253 54.40 27.38 15.29
N GLY A 254 54.81 26.18 14.89
CA GLY A 254 55.84 25.98 13.86
C GLY A 254 57.29 26.23 14.31
N GLY A 255 57.53 26.50 15.60
CA GLY A 255 58.88 26.58 16.16
C GLY A 255 59.60 25.22 16.28
N PRO A 256 60.90 25.22 16.65
CA PRO A 256 61.71 24.00 16.77
C PRO A 256 61.30 23.09 17.94
N VAL A 257 60.55 23.63 18.92
CA VAL A 257 59.82 22.86 19.93
C VAL A 257 58.33 23.02 19.60
N PRO A 258 57.56 21.94 19.44
CA PRO A 258 56.14 22.06 19.12
C PRO A 258 55.37 22.65 20.31
N ARG A 259 54.43 23.53 20.02
CA ARG A 259 53.52 24.11 21.03
C ARG A 259 52.52 23.03 21.48
N PRO A 260 52.28 22.82 22.79
CA PRO A 260 51.23 21.91 23.24
C PRO A 260 49.82 22.39 22.86
N ASP A 261 48.95 21.42 22.58
CA ASP A 261 47.51 21.63 22.38
C ASP A 261 46.75 21.59 23.73
N LEU A 262 47.36 20.97 24.74
CA LEU A 262 46.80 20.74 26.06
C LEU A 262 47.91 20.80 27.12
N LEU A 263 47.63 21.41 28.27
CA LEU A 263 48.49 21.40 29.45
C LEU A 263 47.90 20.53 30.57
N ILE A 264 48.77 19.86 31.32
CA ILE A 264 48.43 19.15 32.56
C ILE A 264 49.37 19.65 33.66
N VAL A 265 48.81 20.24 34.73
CA VAL A 265 49.55 20.55 35.96
C VAL A 265 49.25 19.45 36.96
N ALA A 266 50.26 18.68 37.37
CA ALA A 266 50.06 17.44 38.13
C ALA A 266 50.93 17.33 39.38
N ARG A 267 50.31 16.88 40.49
CA ARG A 267 50.96 16.50 41.75
C ARG A 267 50.37 15.19 42.26
N GLY A 268 51.12 14.49 43.12
CA GLY A 268 50.57 13.42 43.96
C GLY A 268 49.98 13.97 45.26
N GLY A 269 49.53 13.07 46.13
CA GLY A 269 49.09 13.43 47.48
C GLY A 269 50.19 14.07 48.35
N GLY A 270 49.75 14.85 49.34
CA GLY A 270 50.58 15.46 50.38
C GLY A 270 49.68 16.22 51.35
N SER A 271 50.26 17.06 52.22
CA SER A 271 49.45 17.88 53.15
C SER A 271 48.84 19.11 52.47
N LEU A 272 47.94 19.80 53.18
CA LEU A 272 47.40 21.10 52.76
C LEU A 272 48.51 22.16 52.58
N GLU A 273 49.61 22.04 53.33
CA GLU A 273 50.76 22.95 53.25
C GLU A 273 51.53 22.75 51.95
N ASP A 274 51.76 21.50 51.53
CA ASP A 274 52.38 21.22 50.23
C ASP A 274 51.54 21.74 49.05
N LEU A 275 50.20 21.65 49.17
CA LEU A 275 49.26 22.11 48.16
C LEU A 275 49.20 23.65 48.07
N MET A 276 49.82 24.38 49.00
CA MET A 276 49.71 25.84 49.10
C MET A 276 50.23 26.58 47.86
N ALA A 277 51.28 26.07 47.21
CA ALA A 277 51.83 26.65 45.98
C ALA A 277 50.80 26.73 44.84
N PHE A 278 49.82 25.83 44.81
CA PHE A 278 48.76 25.76 43.81
C PHE A 278 47.53 26.62 44.18
N ASN A 279 47.56 27.22 45.37
CA ASN A 279 46.60 28.20 45.86
C ASN A 279 47.14 29.64 45.80
N GLU A 280 48.36 29.86 45.30
CA GLU A 280 48.90 31.20 45.11
C GLU A 280 48.25 31.95 43.93
N GLU A 281 48.14 33.26 44.08
CA GLU A 281 47.44 34.13 43.13
C GLU A 281 48.16 34.23 41.77
N ASN A 282 49.48 34.09 41.76
CA ASN A 282 50.32 34.03 40.55
C ASN A 282 49.94 32.83 39.64
N VAL A 283 49.84 31.62 40.21
CA VAL A 283 49.48 30.37 39.53
C VAL A 283 48.04 30.42 39.05
N VAL A 284 47.11 30.88 39.91
CA VAL A 284 45.69 30.99 39.56
C VAL A 284 45.47 31.95 38.39
N ARG A 285 46.12 33.13 38.42
CA ARG A 285 46.06 34.10 37.31
C ARG A 285 46.74 33.58 36.04
N ALA A 286 47.87 32.88 36.15
CA ALA A 286 48.56 32.29 35.00
C ALA A 286 47.71 31.19 34.32
N THR A 287 47.05 30.34 35.10
CA THR A 287 46.10 29.34 34.58
C THR A 287 44.92 30.00 33.87
N ALA A 288 44.22 30.93 34.53
CA ALA A 288 43.05 31.61 33.95
C ALA A 288 43.36 32.55 32.77
N ALA A 289 44.65 32.83 32.52
CA ALA A 289 45.17 33.58 31.37
C ALA A 289 45.87 32.68 30.33
N SER A 290 45.97 31.36 30.56
CA SER A 290 46.60 30.43 29.62
C SER A 290 45.85 30.44 28.29
N ALA A 291 46.56 30.59 27.17
CA ALA A 291 46.00 30.47 25.83
C ALA A 291 45.71 28.99 25.49
N ILE A 292 46.59 28.08 25.90
CA ILE A 292 46.44 26.62 25.78
C ILE A 292 45.48 26.10 26.89
N PRO A 293 44.50 25.23 26.59
CA PRO A 293 43.66 24.58 27.60
C PRO A 293 44.48 23.84 28.68
N LEU A 294 44.00 23.83 29.93
CA LEU A 294 44.73 23.28 31.08
C LEU A 294 43.84 22.36 31.95
N ILE A 295 44.35 21.15 32.20
CA ILE A 295 43.82 20.22 33.21
C ILE A 295 44.61 20.38 34.51
N SER A 296 43.92 20.64 35.62
CA SER A 296 44.51 20.54 36.97
C SER A 296 44.36 19.13 37.51
N ALA A 297 45.44 18.57 38.06
CA ALA A 297 45.54 17.20 38.58
C ALA A 297 46.35 17.19 39.88
N VAL A 298 45.96 18.05 40.83
CA VAL A 298 46.78 18.44 41.99
C VAL A 298 46.21 17.96 43.32
N GLY A 299 44.88 17.93 43.48
CA GLY A 299 44.22 17.53 44.72
C GLY A 299 43.22 16.39 44.54
N HIS A 300 43.02 15.59 45.59
CA HIS A 300 42.03 14.50 45.61
C HIS A 300 40.60 15.03 45.73
N GLU A 301 39.59 14.16 45.81
CA GLU A 301 38.18 14.54 45.84
C GLU A 301 37.82 15.56 46.92
N THR A 302 38.45 15.51 48.10
CA THR A 302 38.33 16.49 49.19
C THR A 302 39.14 17.77 48.96
N ASP A 303 40.34 17.65 48.41
CA ASP A 303 41.41 18.66 48.54
C ASP A 303 41.38 19.68 47.40
N THR A 304 40.25 20.40 47.26
CA THR A 304 40.02 21.28 46.10
C THR A 304 40.87 22.56 46.17
N THR A 305 41.74 22.77 45.17
CA THR A 305 42.66 23.91 45.11
C THR A 305 42.11 25.07 44.27
N LEU A 306 42.71 26.27 44.38
CA LEU A 306 42.31 27.42 43.56
C LEU A 306 42.71 27.26 42.08
N ILE A 307 43.79 26.51 41.77
CA ILE A 307 44.09 26.13 40.38
C ILE A 307 43.00 25.22 39.80
N ASP A 308 42.42 24.29 40.58
CA ASP A 308 41.29 23.47 40.10
C ASP A 308 40.11 24.33 39.67
N HIS A 309 39.82 25.41 40.40
CA HIS A 309 38.76 26.36 40.06
C HIS A 309 39.08 27.20 38.81
N ALA A 310 40.34 27.56 38.56
CA ALA A 310 40.75 28.31 37.37
C ALA A 310 40.97 27.45 36.11
N SER A 311 41.34 26.18 36.28
CA SER A 311 41.61 25.24 35.18
C SER A 311 40.37 24.98 34.31
N ASP A 312 40.57 24.63 33.05
CA ASP A 312 39.46 24.33 32.13
C ASP A 312 38.75 23.03 32.53
N ARG A 313 39.51 22.06 33.05
CA ARG A 313 38.99 20.89 33.77
C ARG A 313 39.85 20.52 34.98
N ARG A 314 39.17 20.00 36.00
CA ARG A 314 39.77 19.32 37.15
C ARG A 314 39.74 17.81 36.95
N ALA A 315 40.85 17.14 37.22
CA ALA A 315 40.95 15.71 37.39
C ALA A 315 41.28 15.38 38.86
N PRO A 316 40.65 14.37 39.49
CA PRO A 316 40.90 14.02 40.90
C PRO A 316 42.24 13.28 41.13
N THR A 317 42.91 12.84 40.06
CA THR A 317 44.22 12.18 40.11
C THR A 317 45.03 12.47 38.83
N PRO A 318 46.37 12.31 38.85
CA PRO A 318 47.21 12.34 37.65
C PRO A 318 46.80 11.33 36.57
N THR A 319 46.35 10.13 36.96
CA THR A 319 45.86 9.10 36.01
C THR A 319 44.56 9.54 35.34
N ALA A 320 43.60 10.08 36.10
CA ALA A 320 42.36 10.64 35.56
C ALA A 320 42.63 11.84 34.63
N ALA A 321 43.71 12.60 34.85
CA ALA A 321 44.11 13.68 33.95
C ALA A 321 44.60 13.17 32.59
N ALA A 322 45.41 12.10 32.58
CA ALA A 322 45.80 11.41 31.35
C ALA A 322 44.58 10.79 30.63
N GLU A 323 43.62 10.25 31.38
CA GLU A 323 42.37 9.72 30.81
C GLU A 323 41.44 10.83 30.27
N MET A 324 41.35 11.99 30.92
CA MET A 324 40.61 13.16 30.39
C MET A 324 41.31 13.82 29.18
N ALA A 325 42.60 13.60 29.00
CA ALA A 325 43.40 14.17 27.91
C ALA A 325 43.29 13.40 26.58
N VAL A 326 42.99 12.09 26.59
CA VAL A 326 42.94 11.26 25.37
C VAL A 326 41.80 10.22 25.36
N PRO A 327 41.19 9.94 24.19
CA PRO A 327 40.18 8.91 24.03
C PRO A 327 40.80 7.50 24.03
N VAL A 328 39.98 6.45 24.13
CA VAL A 328 40.46 5.06 24.08
C VAL A 328 40.78 4.67 22.63
N ARG A 329 42.06 4.39 22.34
CA ARG A 329 42.51 3.98 21.00
C ARG A 329 41.82 2.70 20.50
N GLY A 330 41.52 1.76 21.39
CA GLY A 330 40.84 0.51 21.06
C GLY A 330 39.41 0.72 20.56
N GLU A 331 38.64 1.62 21.20
CA GLU A 331 37.27 1.97 20.79
C GLU A 331 37.27 2.64 19.41
N LEU A 332 38.20 3.58 19.17
CA LEU A 332 38.36 4.24 17.87
C LEU A 332 38.78 3.26 16.77
N LEU A 333 39.66 2.29 17.05
CA LEU A 333 39.99 1.23 16.09
C LEU A 333 38.77 0.36 15.75
N ALA A 334 37.98 -0.01 16.76
CA ALA A 334 36.76 -0.81 16.56
C ALA A 334 35.70 -0.06 15.75
N GLN A 335 35.54 1.25 15.98
CA GLN A 335 34.63 2.10 15.21
C GLN A 335 35.04 2.20 13.74
N VAL A 336 36.32 2.42 13.45
CA VAL A 336 36.84 2.48 12.06
C VAL A 336 36.61 1.15 11.32
N LEU A 337 36.85 0.01 11.99
CA LEU A 337 36.62 -1.32 11.41
C LEU A 337 35.13 -1.61 11.18
N ASP A 338 34.23 -1.12 12.04
CA ASP A 338 32.79 -1.25 11.77
C ASP A 338 32.32 -0.33 10.64
N ASP A 339 32.82 0.90 10.55
CA ASP A 339 32.47 1.82 9.46
C ASP A 339 33.01 1.33 8.11
N GLU A 340 34.21 0.74 8.06
CA GLU A 340 34.72 0.04 6.87
C GLU A 340 33.80 -1.14 6.48
N ARG A 341 33.43 -1.99 7.45
CA ARG A 341 32.50 -3.11 7.26
C ARG A 341 31.14 -2.65 6.73
N ARG A 342 30.59 -1.57 7.28
CA ARG A 342 29.32 -0.94 6.88
C ARG A 342 29.40 -0.32 5.48
N LEU A 343 30.53 0.30 5.14
CA LEU A 343 30.80 0.86 3.81
C LEU A 343 30.84 -0.24 2.75
N LEU A 344 31.66 -1.28 2.96
CA LEU A 344 31.80 -2.42 2.05
C LEU A 344 30.47 -3.17 1.85
N ALA A 345 29.73 -3.44 2.93
CA ALA A 345 28.40 -4.06 2.85
C ALA A 345 27.37 -3.19 2.11
N SER A 346 27.50 -1.87 2.13
CA SER A 346 26.61 -0.95 1.42
C SER A 346 26.96 -0.82 -0.05
N ALA A 347 28.26 -0.78 -0.40
CA ALA A 347 28.73 -0.86 -1.77
C ALA A 347 28.34 -2.19 -2.43
N GLY A 348 28.49 -3.32 -1.72
CA GLY A 348 28.08 -4.64 -2.19
C GLY A 348 26.57 -4.74 -2.48
N ARG A 349 25.72 -4.19 -1.58
CA ARG A 349 24.27 -4.10 -1.81
C ARG A 349 23.91 -3.26 -3.03
N LEU A 350 24.54 -2.10 -3.21
CA LEU A 350 24.32 -1.23 -4.37
C LEU A 350 24.71 -1.93 -5.68
N LEU A 351 25.86 -2.61 -5.72
CA LEU A 351 26.30 -3.37 -6.90
C LEU A 351 25.35 -4.54 -7.21
N ALA A 352 24.86 -5.26 -6.20
CA ALA A 352 23.86 -6.31 -6.37
C ALA A 352 22.51 -5.77 -6.89
N GLU A 353 22.02 -4.65 -6.35
CA GLU A 353 20.79 -3.99 -6.81
C GLU A 353 20.92 -3.55 -8.29
N ARG A 354 22.06 -2.95 -8.66
CA ARG A 354 22.34 -2.51 -10.04
C ARG A 354 22.46 -3.72 -10.99
N ARG A 355 23.11 -4.82 -10.59
CA ARG A 355 23.16 -6.08 -11.36
C ARG A 355 21.76 -6.65 -11.56
N ASN A 356 20.99 -6.84 -10.49
CA ASN A 356 19.63 -7.39 -10.53
C ASN A 356 18.71 -6.55 -11.43
N ARG A 357 18.88 -5.22 -11.43
CA ARG A 357 18.16 -4.31 -12.33
C ARG A 357 18.56 -4.49 -13.80
N VAL A 358 19.84 -4.63 -14.11
CA VAL A 358 20.31 -4.91 -15.48
C VAL A 358 19.81 -6.27 -15.97
N GLU A 359 19.91 -7.32 -15.16
CA GLU A 359 19.41 -8.66 -15.50
C GLU A 359 17.88 -8.69 -15.66
N GLY A 360 17.15 -7.93 -14.84
CA GLY A 360 15.69 -7.79 -14.97
C GLY A 360 15.28 -7.06 -16.24
N LEU A 361 15.98 -5.97 -16.60
CA LEU A 361 15.76 -5.26 -17.85
C LEU A 361 16.14 -6.11 -19.07
N ALA A 362 17.26 -6.85 -19.01
CA ALA A 362 17.66 -7.77 -20.06
C ALA A 362 16.63 -8.89 -20.29
N ARG A 363 16.07 -9.48 -19.22
CA ARG A 363 14.94 -10.42 -19.32
C ARG A 363 13.68 -9.77 -19.94
N GLY A 364 13.48 -8.48 -19.73
CA GLY A 364 12.39 -7.70 -20.36
C GLY A 364 12.54 -7.49 -21.87
N LEU A 365 13.72 -7.73 -22.46
CA LEU A 365 13.92 -7.68 -23.91
C LEU A 365 13.52 -8.99 -24.63
N GLY A 366 13.28 -10.08 -23.89
CA GLY A 366 12.97 -11.39 -24.45
C GLY A 366 14.15 -12.02 -25.23
N ASP A 367 13.84 -12.99 -26.09
CA ASP A 367 14.79 -13.50 -27.08
C ASP A 367 14.69 -12.69 -28.38
N PRO A 368 15.78 -12.02 -28.82
CA PRO A 368 15.81 -11.32 -30.11
C PRO A 368 15.46 -12.19 -31.32
N ARG A 369 15.71 -13.52 -31.27
CA ARG A 369 15.35 -14.43 -32.37
C ARG A 369 13.85 -14.60 -32.45
N ALA A 370 13.18 -15.00 -31.37
CA ALA A 370 11.72 -15.13 -31.32
C ALA A 370 10.99 -13.83 -31.73
N LEU A 371 11.52 -12.65 -31.36
CA LEU A 371 11.00 -11.36 -31.81
C LEU A 371 11.12 -11.15 -33.34
N LEU A 372 12.22 -11.60 -33.95
CA LEU A 372 12.47 -11.47 -35.39
C LEU A 372 11.78 -12.55 -36.23
N GLU A 373 11.68 -13.79 -35.73
CA GLU A 373 11.02 -14.92 -36.40
C GLU A 373 9.57 -14.60 -36.75
N GLY A 374 8.82 -14.06 -35.78
CA GLY A 374 7.45 -13.58 -36.01
C GLY A 374 7.35 -12.38 -36.95
N HIS A 375 8.44 -11.74 -37.37
CA HIS A 375 8.46 -10.72 -38.42
C HIS A 375 8.95 -11.29 -39.77
N ALA A 376 9.89 -12.23 -39.76
CA ALA A 376 10.35 -12.98 -40.93
C ALA A 376 9.20 -13.78 -41.55
N GLN A 377 8.49 -14.60 -40.77
CA GLN A 377 7.32 -15.35 -41.26
C GLN A 377 6.26 -14.44 -41.88
N ARG A 378 6.01 -13.26 -41.28
CA ARG A 378 5.08 -12.25 -41.84
C ARG A 378 5.61 -11.53 -43.08
N LEU A 379 6.91 -11.58 -43.36
CA LEU A 379 7.48 -11.15 -44.65
C LEU A 379 7.31 -12.26 -45.69
N ASP A 380 7.60 -13.50 -45.34
CA ASP A 380 7.49 -14.68 -46.21
C ASP A 380 6.04 -14.90 -46.67
N ASP A 381 5.06 -14.88 -45.74
CA ASP A 381 3.61 -14.88 -46.01
C ASP A 381 3.20 -13.84 -47.06
N ARG A 382 3.87 -12.67 -47.06
CA ARG A 382 3.55 -11.54 -47.94
C ARG A 382 4.28 -11.64 -49.26
N ALA A 383 5.48 -12.21 -49.30
CA ALA A 383 6.21 -12.52 -50.52
C ALA A 383 5.51 -13.62 -51.34
N GLU A 384 5.04 -14.69 -50.68
CA GLU A 384 4.25 -15.74 -51.33
C GLU A 384 2.93 -15.16 -51.86
N ARG A 385 2.16 -14.46 -51.01
CA ARG A 385 0.89 -13.85 -51.44
C ARG A 385 1.04 -12.81 -52.54
N LEU A 386 2.15 -12.06 -52.59
CA LEU A 386 2.48 -11.16 -53.69
C LEU A 386 2.74 -11.94 -54.98
N THR A 387 3.48 -13.05 -54.91
CA THR A 387 3.79 -13.93 -56.04
C THR A 387 2.51 -14.56 -56.61
N LEU A 388 1.64 -15.11 -55.75
CA LEU A 388 0.35 -15.67 -56.14
C LEU A 388 -0.59 -14.59 -56.72
N ALA A 389 -0.63 -13.39 -56.15
CA ALA A 389 -1.44 -12.29 -56.66
C ALA A 389 -0.93 -11.78 -58.02
N ALA A 390 0.39 -11.76 -58.25
CA ALA A 390 0.99 -11.41 -59.54
C ALA A 390 0.65 -12.45 -60.62
N ALA A 391 0.75 -13.75 -60.31
CA ALA A 391 0.35 -14.82 -61.22
C ALA A 391 -1.15 -14.75 -61.57
N ALA A 392 -2.02 -14.59 -60.56
CA ALA A 392 -3.46 -14.45 -60.76
C ALA A 392 -3.83 -13.19 -61.56
N LEU A 393 -3.09 -12.08 -61.41
CA LEU A 393 -3.23 -10.88 -62.22
C LEU A 393 -2.85 -11.14 -63.68
N VAL A 394 -1.73 -11.82 -63.94
CA VAL A 394 -1.29 -12.18 -65.31
C VAL A 394 -2.32 -13.09 -65.98
N GLU A 395 -2.80 -14.14 -65.30
CA GLU A 395 -3.84 -15.01 -65.86
C GLU A 395 -5.15 -14.26 -66.12
N ARG A 396 -5.62 -13.41 -65.19
CA ARG A 396 -6.81 -12.59 -65.43
C ARG A 396 -6.65 -11.65 -66.64
N ARG A 397 -5.43 -11.17 -66.93
CA ARG A 397 -5.15 -10.41 -68.16
C ARG A 397 -5.10 -11.31 -69.40
N ARG A 398 -4.52 -12.52 -69.32
CA ARG A 398 -4.54 -13.52 -70.40
C ARG A 398 -5.97 -13.92 -70.77
N THR A 399 -6.80 -14.29 -69.81
CA THR A 399 -8.23 -14.59 -70.02
C THR A 399 -8.95 -13.42 -70.65
N ARG A 400 -8.73 -12.18 -70.18
CA ARG A 400 -9.38 -11.00 -70.77
C ARG A 400 -8.94 -10.72 -72.21
N VAL A 401 -7.68 -10.99 -72.57
CA VAL A 401 -7.22 -10.93 -73.96
C VAL A 401 -7.86 -12.04 -74.80
N GLY A 402 -8.02 -13.25 -74.24
CA GLY A 402 -8.75 -14.36 -74.87
C GLY A 402 -10.22 -14.06 -75.14
N GLU A 403 -10.94 -13.50 -74.16
CA GLU A 403 -12.33 -13.01 -74.31
C GLU A 403 -12.44 -11.96 -75.43
N LEU A 404 -11.52 -11.00 -75.47
CA LEU A 404 -11.52 -9.94 -76.47
C LEU A 404 -11.20 -10.52 -77.87
N ALA A 405 -10.23 -11.42 -77.99
CA ALA A 405 -9.91 -12.11 -79.24
C ALA A 405 -11.09 -12.96 -79.74
N ALA A 406 -11.77 -13.69 -78.85
CA ALA A 406 -12.95 -14.48 -79.18
C ALA A 406 -14.17 -13.65 -79.61
N SER A 407 -14.21 -12.35 -79.26
CA SER A 407 -15.27 -11.46 -79.74
C SER A 407 -15.06 -10.97 -81.18
N LEU A 408 -13.85 -11.14 -81.74
CA LEU A 408 -13.52 -10.83 -83.14
C LEU A 408 -13.92 -11.98 -84.07
N ARG A 409 -15.12 -11.90 -84.66
CA ARG A 409 -15.61 -12.90 -85.64
C ARG A 409 -14.72 -12.93 -86.88
N HIS A 410 -14.13 -14.08 -87.19
CA HIS A 410 -13.19 -14.23 -88.29
C HIS A 410 -13.86 -13.95 -89.65
N PRO A 411 -13.21 -13.26 -90.62
CA PRO A 411 -13.86 -12.86 -91.88
C PRO A 411 -14.42 -14.03 -92.70
N ARG A 412 -13.82 -15.23 -92.61
CA ARG A 412 -14.33 -16.43 -93.29
C ARG A 412 -15.72 -16.84 -92.79
N ASP A 413 -16.02 -16.64 -91.51
CA ASP A 413 -17.29 -17.06 -90.92
C ASP A 413 -18.42 -16.10 -91.33
N GLN A 414 -18.09 -14.81 -91.47
CA GLN A 414 -19.00 -13.79 -92.01
C GLN A 414 -19.34 -14.09 -93.48
N LEU A 415 -18.32 -14.44 -94.29
CA LEU A 415 -18.50 -14.87 -95.68
C LEU A 415 -19.29 -16.18 -95.80
N ALA A 416 -19.04 -17.16 -94.92
CA ALA A 416 -19.79 -18.41 -94.87
C ALA A 416 -21.27 -18.18 -94.52
N GLN A 417 -21.56 -17.32 -93.54
CA GLN A 417 -22.93 -16.96 -93.17
C GLN A 417 -23.65 -16.19 -94.29
N ALA A 418 -22.95 -15.30 -95.00
CA ALA A 418 -23.48 -14.62 -96.18
C ALA A 418 -23.79 -15.61 -97.33
N GLY A 419 -22.89 -16.55 -97.60
CA GLY A 419 -23.09 -17.62 -98.59
C GLY A 419 -24.26 -18.54 -98.24
N GLN A 420 -24.42 -18.91 -96.96
CA GLN A 420 -25.58 -19.69 -96.49
C GLN A 420 -26.90 -18.94 -96.66
N LYS A 421 -26.94 -17.62 -96.41
CA LYS A 421 -28.12 -16.79 -96.70
C LYS A 421 -28.45 -16.78 -98.18
N LEU A 422 -27.46 -16.51 -99.05
CA LEU A 422 -27.65 -16.49 -100.50
C LEU A 422 -28.15 -17.86 -101.04
N ALA A 423 -27.63 -18.96 -100.50
CA ALA A 423 -28.10 -20.32 -100.82
C ALA A 423 -29.49 -20.64 -100.21
N GLY A 424 -29.98 -19.86 -99.24
CA GLY A 424 -31.37 -19.88 -98.78
C GLY A 424 -32.29 -19.15 -99.76
N GLU A 425 -31.99 -17.88 -100.05
CA GLU A 425 -32.71 -17.04 -101.02
C GLU A 425 -32.88 -17.73 -102.37
N ALA A 426 -31.80 -18.31 -102.92
CA ALA A 426 -31.82 -19.01 -104.21
C ALA A 426 -32.77 -20.22 -104.23
N ARG A 427 -32.86 -20.97 -103.13
CA ARG A 427 -33.80 -22.11 -103.00
C ARG A 427 -35.25 -21.65 -102.83
N ALA A 428 -35.48 -20.53 -102.14
CA ALA A 428 -36.81 -19.93 -102.04
C ALA A 428 -37.30 -19.45 -103.41
N LEU A 429 -36.42 -18.83 -104.22
CA LEU A 429 -36.73 -18.39 -105.58
C LEU A 429 -37.06 -19.56 -106.52
N ASP A 430 -36.25 -20.62 -106.53
CA ASP A 430 -36.52 -21.84 -107.31
C ASP A 430 -37.86 -22.49 -106.92
N GLY A 431 -38.16 -22.59 -105.62
CA GLY A 431 -39.46 -23.07 -105.13
C GLY A 431 -40.64 -22.21 -105.59
N ALA A 432 -40.49 -20.88 -105.53
CA ALA A 432 -41.52 -19.94 -105.98
C ALA A 432 -41.77 -20.01 -107.49
N LEU A 433 -40.70 -20.13 -108.30
CA LEU A 433 -40.80 -20.28 -109.76
C LEU A 433 -41.52 -21.58 -110.15
N ARG A 434 -41.17 -22.71 -109.52
CA ARG A 434 -41.87 -24.00 -109.75
C ARG A 434 -43.36 -23.90 -109.42
N HIS A 435 -43.70 -23.30 -108.27
CA HIS A 435 -45.09 -23.12 -107.87
C HIS A 435 -45.88 -22.24 -108.85
N ALA A 436 -45.27 -21.17 -109.37
CA ALA A 436 -45.88 -20.32 -110.38
C ALA A 436 -46.18 -21.07 -111.69
N VAL A 437 -45.27 -21.95 -112.14
CA VAL A 437 -45.49 -22.81 -113.32
C VAL A 437 -46.67 -23.77 -113.09
N THR A 438 -46.70 -24.52 -111.99
CA THR A 438 -47.79 -25.47 -111.70
C THR A 438 -49.15 -24.77 -111.57
N MET A 439 -49.18 -23.54 -111.06
CA MET A 439 -50.40 -22.73 -110.99
C MET A 439 -50.86 -22.23 -112.37
N ALA A 440 -49.93 -21.95 -113.30
CA ALA A 440 -50.25 -21.62 -114.69
C ALA A 440 -50.82 -22.84 -115.45
N GLU A 441 -50.22 -24.02 -115.31
CA GLU A 441 -50.71 -25.28 -115.89
C GLU A 441 -52.12 -25.63 -115.37
N SER A 442 -52.31 -25.50 -114.05
CA SER A 442 -53.61 -25.70 -113.38
C SER A 442 -54.68 -24.67 -113.79
N ARG A 443 -54.29 -23.52 -114.36
CA ARG A 443 -55.19 -22.53 -114.96
C ARG A 443 -55.51 -22.90 -116.41
N TYR A 444 -54.51 -23.33 -117.19
CA TYR A 444 -54.67 -23.78 -118.57
C TYR A 444 -55.66 -24.95 -118.70
N GLN A 445 -55.47 -26.02 -117.90
CA GLN A 445 -56.34 -27.20 -117.95
C GLN A 445 -57.82 -26.88 -117.65
N ARG A 446 -58.08 -25.96 -116.71
CA ARG A 446 -59.44 -25.49 -116.38
C ARG A 446 -60.12 -24.69 -117.49
N VAL A 447 -59.36 -24.05 -118.38
CA VAL A 447 -59.90 -23.39 -119.57
C VAL A 447 -60.13 -24.41 -120.69
N ALA A 448 -59.15 -25.28 -120.95
CA ALA A 448 -59.26 -26.32 -121.98
C ALA A 448 -60.47 -27.24 -121.76
N GLY A 449 -60.71 -27.69 -120.52
CA GLY A 449 -61.86 -28.54 -120.18
C GLY A 449 -63.24 -27.91 -120.41
N ARG A 450 -63.33 -26.57 -120.51
CA ARG A 450 -64.59 -25.84 -120.76
C ARG A 450 -64.94 -25.69 -122.25
N LEU A 451 -64.05 -26.07 -123.16
CA LEU A 451 -64.22 -25.96 -124.62
C LEU A 451 -64.58 -27.29 -125.29
N SER A 452 -64.86 -28.34 -124.51
CA SER A 452 -65.19 -29.68 -125.04
C SER A 452 -66.65 -29.79 -125.46
N LEU A 453 -66.89 -30.00 -126.76
CA LEU A 453 -68.22 -30.22 -127.35
C LEU A 453 -68.77 -31.65 -127.15
N THR A 454 -67.95 -32.59 -126.66
CA THR A 454 -68.31 -34.02 -126.54
C THR A 454 -69.58 -34.28 -125.73
N PRO A 455 -69.83 -33.63 -124.56
CA PRO A 455 -71.05 -33.87 -123.77
C PRO A 455 -72.35 -33.41 -124.46
N ALA A 456 -72.27 -32.49 -125.43
CA ALA A 456 -73.43 -32.00 -126.16
C ALA A 456 -73.86 -32.99 -127.27
N ARG A 457 -72.91 -33.60 -127.99
CA ARG A 457 -73.20 -34.57 -129.06
C ARG A 457 -73.93 -35.81 -128.54
N HIS A 458 -73.45 -36.42 -127.46
CA HIS A 458 -74.09 -37.62 -126.88
C HIS A 458 -75.57 -37.41 -126.53
N ARG A 459 -75.96 -36.23 -126.02
CA ARG A 459 -77.35 -35.93 -125.69
C ARG A 459 -78.27 -35.83 -126.91
N LEU A 460 -77.75 -35.45 -128.07
CA LEU A 460 -78.51 -35.40 -129.32
C LEU A 460 -78.71 -36.80 -129.91
N ASP A 461 -77.65 -37.63 -129.89
CA ASP A 461 -77.68 -39.00 -130.41
C ASP A 461 -78.67 -39.91 -129.64
N ASP A 462 -78.77 -39.75 -128.31
CA ASP A 462 -79.75 -40.48 -127.49
C ASP A 462 -81.18 -39.97 -127.69
N GLY A 463 -81.34 -38.67 -127.94
CA GLY A 463 -82.63 -38.06 -128.25
C GLY A 463 -83.22 -38.57 -129.56
N ALA A 464 -82.41 -38.65 -130.62
CA ALA A 464 -82.82 -39.15 -131.93
C ALA A 464 -83.31 -40.62 -131.88
N ARG A 465 -82.59 -41.48 -131.14
CA ARG A 465 -82.97 -42.90 -130.97
C ARG A 465 -84.32 -43.07 -130.27
N ARG A 466 -84.62 -42.24 -129.26
CA ARG A 466 -85.92 -42.27 -128.56
C ARG A 466 -87.08 -41.84 -129.44
N LEU A 467 -86.86 -40.88 -130.35
CA LEU A 467 -87.92 -40.41 -131.25
C LEU A 467 -88.33 -41.50 -132.26
N ALA A 468 -87.35 -42.29 -132.74
CA ALA A 468 -87.57 -43.33 -133.74
C ALA A 468 -88.45 -44.51 -133.25
N ASP A 469 -88.37 -44.91 -131.98
CA ASP A 469 -89.21 -45.99 -131.41
C ASP A 469 -90.68 -45.56 -131.23
N LEU A 470 -90.92 -44.30 -130.85
CA LEU A 470 -92.24 -43.85 -130.43
C LEU A 470 -93.23 -43.68 -131.60
N SER A 471 -92.76 -43.25 -132.77
CA SER A 471 -93.63 -43.00 -133.94
C SER A 471 -94.42 -44.24 -134.40
N PRO A 472 -93.79 -45.39 -134.74
CA PRO A 472 -94.52 -46.60 -135.17
C PRO A 472 -95.30 -47.28 -134.04
N ARG A 473 -95.24 -46.79 -132.80
CA ARG A 473 -96.08 -47.25 -131.68
C ARG A 473 -97.37 -46.42 -131.58
N LEU A 474 -97.30 -45.12 -131.89
CA LEU A 474 -98.46 -44.22 -131.91
C LEU A 474 -99.47 -44.63 -133.00
N GLU A 475 -99.00 -44.88 -134.22
CA GLU A 475 -99.85 -45.21 -135.38
C GLU A 475 -100.72 -46.46 -135.13
N ARG A 476 -100.11 -47.52 -134.60
CA ARG A 476 -100.81 -48.78 -134.26
C ARG A 476 -101.83 -48.60 -133.14
N ALA A 477 -101.57 -47.72 -132.17
CA ALA A 477 -102.54 -47.41 -131.11
C ALA A 477 -103.73 -46.61 -131.67
N PHE A 478 -103.46 -45.62 -132.52
CA PHE A 478 -104.49 -44.75 -133.10
C PHE A 478 -105.47 -45.54 -134.00
N GLY A 479 -104.95 -46.38 -134.90
CA GLY A 479 -105.79 -47.19 -135.80
C GLY A 479 -106.79 -48.11 -135.07
N LYS A 480 -106.41 -48.66 -133.92
CA LYS A 480 -107.30 -49.51 -133.11
C LYS A 480 -108.47 -48.72 -132.51
N ILE A 481 -108.22 -47.51 -132.01
CA ILE A 481 -109.22 -46.67 -131.34
C ILE A 481 -110.33 -46.24 -132.32
N VAL A 482 -109.99 -45.94 -133.57
CA VAL A 482 -110.97 -45.52 -134.59
C VAL A 482 -111.96 -46.65 -134.89
N ALA A 483 -111.47 -47.89 -135.04
CA ALA A 483 -112.32 -49.06 -135.31
C ALA A 483 -113.30 -49.36 -134.17
N GLU A 484 -112.84 -49.33 -132.91
CA GLU A 484 -113.70 -49.57 -131.73
C GLU A 484 -114.76 -48.48 -131.53
N ARG A 485 -114.51 -47.25 -131.99
CA ARG A 485 -115.45 -46.13 -131.86
C ARG A 485 -116.55 -46.15 -132.92
N GLY A 486 -116.25 -46.57 -134.15
CA GLY A 486 -117.25 -46.70 -135.22
C GLY A 486 -118.38 -47.65 -134.83
N ALA A 487 -118.06 -48.90 -134.51
CA ALA A 487 -119.03 -49.94 -134.13
C ALA A 487 -119.88 -49.60 -132.88
N LYS A 488 -119.44 -48.64 -132.06
CA LYS A 488 -120.16 -48.18 -130.87
C LYS A 488 -121.12 -47.02 -131.13
N LEU A 489 -120.97 -46.31 -132.26
CA LEU A 489 -121.84 -45.19 -132.63
C LEU A 489 -123.21 -45.70 -133.13
N ASP A 490 -123.18 -46.68 -134.03
CA ASP A 490 -124.39 -47.27 -134.64
C ASP A 490 -125.35 -47.84 -133.59
N ALA A 491 -124.81 -48.52 -132.58
CA ALA A 491 -125.57 -49.12 -131.48
C ALA A 491 -126.23 -48.09 -130.55
N LEU A 492 -125.69 -46.86 -130.47
CA LEU A 492 -126.25 -45.80 -129.62
C LEU A 492 -127.36 -45.01 -130.32
N GLY A 493 -127.32 -44.92 -131.66
CA GLY A 493 -128.35 -44.22 -132.45
C GLY A 493 -129.75 -44.80 -132.24
N GLN A 494 -129.87 -46.13 -132.19
CA GLN A 494 -131.16 -46.84 -132.02
C GLN A 494 -131.77 -46.70 -130.61
N LEU A 495 -131.01 -46.21 -129.62
CA LEU A 495 -131.44 -46.16 -128.22
C LEU A 495 -132.00 -44.78 -127.82
N LEU A 496 -131.64 -43.73 -128.56
CA LEU A 496 -131.84 -42.33 -128.15
C LEU A 496 -133.30 -41.84 -128.21
N GLU A 497 -134.16 -42.44 -129.04
CA GLU A 497 -135.57 -42.04 -129.17
C GLU A 497 -136.42 -42.33 -127.90
N SER A 498 -135.89 -43.08 -126.93
CA SER A 498 -136.68 -43.68 -125.84
C SER A 498 -136.89 -42.82 -124.58
N TYR A 499 -136.21 -41.69 -124.39
CA TYR A 499 -136.28 -40.90 -123.14
C TYR A 499 -136.34 -39.37 -123.33
N SER A 500 -137.51 -38.74 -123.12
CA SER A 500 -137.63 -37.28 -122.95
C SER A 500 -138.66 -36.85 -121.88
N HIS A 501 -138.45 -35.67 -121.27
CA HIS A 501 -139.07 -35.30 -120.00
C HIS A 501 -140.54 -34.82 -120.08
N LYS A 502 -141.13 -34.65 -121.27
CA LYS A 502 -142.56 -34.32 -121.42
C LYS A 502 -143.47 -35.35 -120.73
N SER A 503 -142.96 -36.56 -120.53
CA SER A 503 -143.60 -37.69 -119.84
C SER A 503 -143.74 -37.55 -118.30
N VAL A 504 -143.09 -36.56 -117.67
CA VAL A 504 -143.00 -36.48 -116.18
C VAL A 504 -144.08 -35.59 -115.57
N LEU A 505 -144.35 -34.40 -116.13
CA LEU A 505 -145.38 -33.49 -115.61
C LEU A 505 -146.80 -34.09 -115.69
N ALA A 506 -147.02 -35.00 -116.63
CA ALA A 506 -148.25 -35.80 -116.77
C ALA A 506 -148.50 -36.81 -115.62
N ARG A 507 -147.69 -36.80 -114.54
CA ARG A 507 -147.79 -37.73 -113.40
C ARG A 507 -148.23 -37.08 -112.06
N GLY A 508 -148.70 -35.83 -112.09
CA GLY A 508 -149.57 -35.29 -111.02
C GLY A 508 -148.90 -34.74 -109.76
N PHE A 509 -147.96 -33.80 -109.91
CA PHE A 509 -147.38 -33.04 -108.79
C PHE A 509 -147.69 -31.53 -108.97
N ALA A 510 -147.62 -30.76 -107.87
CA ALA A 510 -147.99 -29.34 -107.79
C ALA A 510 -146.93 -28.48 -107.08
N LEU A 511 -147.00 -27.17 -107.26
CA LEU A 511 -146.03 -26.16 -106.83
C LEU A 511 -146.69 -25.09 -105.95
N VAL A 512 -145.98 -24.56 -104.95
CA VAL A 512 -146.45 -23.51 -104.03
C VAL A 512 -145.62 -22.24 -104.25
N GLU A 513 -146.23 -21.08 -104.44
CA GLU A 513 -145.60 -19.80 -104.81
C GLU A 513 -145.99 -18.65 -103.84
N ASP A 514 -145.06 -17.73 -103.59
CA ASP A 514 -145.22 -16.46 -102.84
C ASP A 514 -145.73 -15.32 -103.74
N ARG A 515 -146.08 -14.15 -103.18
CA ARG A 515 -146.56 -12.96 -103.92
C ARG A 515 -145.59 -12.46 -105.00
N ASP A 516 -144.28 -12.64 -104.81
CA ASP A 516 -143.24 -12.33 -105.81
C ASP A 516 -142.94 -13.51 -106.78
N GLY A 517 -143.79 -14.54 -106.82
CA GLY A 517 -143.68 -15.69 -107.73
C GLY A 517 -142.53 -16.66 -107.42
N LYS A 518 -141.94 -16.60 -106.22
CA LYS A 518 -140.91 -17.55 -105.77
C LYS A 518 -141.53 -18.77 -105.11
N PRO A 519 -141.03 -19.99 -105.36
CA PRO A 519 -141.61 -21.18 -104.76
C PRO A 519 -141.28 -21.30 -103.27
N ILE A 520 -142.30 -21.53 -102.44
CA ILE A 520 -142.17 -21.71 -100.98
C ILE A 520 -141.92 -23.19 -100.70
N THR A 521 -140.80 -23.50 -100.04
CA THR A 521 -140.35 -24.89 -99.82
C THR A 521 -140.18 -25.27 -98.35
N SER A 522 -140.47 -24.35 -97.42
CA SER A 522 -140.32 -24.56 -95.97
C SER A 522 -141.40 -23.83 -95.16
N ALA A 523 -141.94 -24.51 -94.13
CA ALA A 523 -142.86 -23.94 -93.15
C ALA A 523 -142.21 -22.87 -92.22
N SER A 524 -140.90 -22.62 -92.35
CA SER A 524 -140.21 -21.51 -91.66
C SER A 524 -140.27 -20.18 -92.42
N GLN A 525 -140.86 -20.14 -93.61
CA GLN A 525 -140.99 -18.94 -94.46
C GLN A 525 -142.34 -18.24 -94.31
N THR A 526 -143.22 -18.75 -93.45
CA THR A 526 -144.58 -18.26 -93.24
C THR A 526 -144.73 -17.50 -91.93
N SER A 527 -145.68 -16.57 -91.86
CA SER A 527 -146.07 -15.84 -90.65
C SER A 527 -147.60 -15.76 -90.56
N PRO A 528 -148.18 -15.70 -89.34
CA PRO A 528 -149.62 -15.52 -89.17
C PRO A 528 -150.12 -14.27 -89.92
N GLY A 529 -151.11 -14.44 -90.80
CA GLY A 529 -151.68 -13.40 -91.65
C GLY A 529 -151.15 -13.34 -93.10
N LEU A 530 -150.19 -14.17 -93.51
CA LEU A 530 -149.65 -14.14 -94.89
C LEU A 530 -150.53 -14.92 -95.89
N ALA A 531 -150.60 -14.46 -97.15
CA ALA A 531 -151.30 -15.12 -98.26
C ALA A 531 -150.32 -15.74 -99.27
N VAL A 532 -150.67 -16.89 -99.87
CA VAL A 532 -149.84 -17.73 -100.76
C VAL A 532 -150.66 -18.37 -101.89
N THR A 533 -150.02 -18.79 -102.98
CA THR A 533 -150.69 -19.33 -104.18
C THR A 533 -150.18 -20.75 -104.54
N LEU A 534 -151.03 -21.59 -105.13
CA LEU A 534 -150.75 -22.97 -105.56
C LEU A 534 -150.90 -23.12 -107.08
N ARG A 535 -150.11 -24.00 -107.72
CA ARG A 535 -150.09 -24.21 -109.18
C ARG A 535 -149.91 -25.68 -109.59
N PHE A 536 -150.64 -26.11 -110.62
CA PHE A 536 -150.73 -27.52 -111.05
C PHE A 536 -150.18 -27.77 -112.47
N GLY A 537 -150.14 -29.04 -112.89
CA GLY A 537 -149.60 -29.49 -114.20
C GLY A 537 -150.42 -29.10 -115.44
N ASP A 538 -151.60 -28.50 -115.24
CA ASP A 538 -152.43 -27.83 -116.24
C ASP A 538 -152.23 -26.29 -116.25
N ASP A 539 -151.25 -25.81 -115.48
CA ASP A 539 -150.88 -24.40 -115.24
C ASP A 539 -151.96 -23.55 -114.50
N SER A 540 -152.99 -24.19 -113.94
CA SER A 540 -154.03 -23.55 -113.10
C SER A 540 -153.48 -23.00 -111.78
N ARG A 541 -154.18 -22.02 -111.16
CA ARG A 541 -153.73 -21.31 -109.94
C ARG A 541 -154.85 -21.08 -108.91
N VAL A 542 -154.53 -21.14 -107.61
CA VAL A 542 -155.48 -20.94 -106.48
C VAL A 542 -154.79 -20.28 -105.26
N ASP A 543 -155.46 -19.35 -104.57
CA ASP A 543 -154.92 -18.59 -103.42
C ASP A 543 -155.39 -19.11 -102.05
N ALA A 544 -154.58 -18.90 -101.00
CA ALA A 544 -154.83 -19.29 -99.60
C ALA A 544 -154.13 -18.36 -98.58
N THR A 545 -154.37 -18.54 -97.27
CA THR A 545 -153.76 -17.77 -96.16
C THR A 545 -153.30 -18.65 -94.98
N VAL A 546 -152.32 -18.16 -94.22
CA VAL A 546 -151.68 -18.83 -93.07
C VAL A 546 -152.04 -18.13 -91.75
N ASP A 547 -152.23 -18.87 -90.67
CA ASP A 547 -152.62 -18.38 -89.33
C ASP A 547 -151.81 -19.04 -88.19
N GLY A 548 -151.86 -18.51 -86.97
CA GLY A 548 -150.93 -18.82 -85.88
C GLY A 548 -151.53 -19.36 -84.57
N GLY A 549 -151.17 -20.60 -84.21
CA GLY A 549 -151.34 -21.17 -82.87
C GLY A 549 -150.29 -22.25 -82.59
N GLU A 550 -149.87 -22.43 -81.34
CA GLU A 550 -148.76 -23.34 -80.97
C GLU A 550 -149.17 -24.83 -80.87
N ALA A 551 -148.89 -25.60 -81.92
CA ALA A 551 -148.78 -27.09 -81.96
C ALA A 551 -148.40 -27.51 -83.40
N LYS A 552 -147.86 -28.69 -83.74
CA LYS A 552 -147.17 -29.80 -83.04
C LYS A 552 -146.33 -30.56 -84.12
N ALA A 553 -145.49 -31.52 -83.73
CA ALA A 553 -144.70 -32.33 -84.69
C ALA A 553 -145.51 -33.47 -85.36
N GLU A 554 -145.04 -34.04 -86.48
CA GLU A 554 -144.49 -35.44 -86.54
C GLU A 554 -144.03 -35.97 -87.94
N LYS A 555 -142.92 -36.73 -87.92
CA LYS A 555 -142.49 -37.97 -88.64
C LYS A 555 -142.99 -38.41 -90.06
N LYS A 556 -141.99 -38.71 -90.92
CA LYS A 556 -141.83 -39.87 -91.87
C LYS A 556 -142.80 -40.02 -93.08
N PRO A 557 -142.56 -40.88 -94.14
CA PRO A 557 -142.00 -42.26 -94.13
C PRO A 557 -141.00 -42.65 -95.27
N ASP A 558 -140.97 -43.93 -95.69
CA ASP A 558 -139.87 -44.67 -96.37
C ASP A 558 -140.17 -45.19 -97.81
N ALA A 559 -139.22 -45.97 -98.39
CA ALA A 559 -139.33 -46.95 -99.51
C ALA A 559 -139.07 -46.46 -100.97
N LYS A 560 -138.57 -47.26 -101.96
CA LYS A 560 -137.96 -48.63 -102.02
C LYS A 560 -137.31 -48.89 -103.41
N LYS A 561 -136.10 -49.52 -103.45
CA LYS A 561 -135.55 -50.49 -104.47
C LYS A 561 -135.54 -50.08 -105.99
N ALA A 562 -134.77 -50.69 -106.92
CA ALA A 562 -133.99 -51.94 -106.94
C ALA A 562 -132.85 -51.98 -108.01
N ARG A 563 -131.84 -52.85 -107.79
CA ARG A 563 -131.14 -53.78 -108.75
C ARG A 563 -130.44 -53.24 -110.03
N ALA A 564 -129.35 -53.84 -110.55
CA ALA A 564 -128.43 -54.95 -110.14
C ALA A 564 -127.04 -54.80 -110.86
N VAL A 565 -125.88 -55.15 -110.28
CA VAL A 565 -125.06 -56.42 -110.44
C VAL A 565 -124.68 -56.75 -111.91
N PRO A 566 -123.45 -57.19 -112.31
CA PRO A 566 -122.32 -57.83 -111.56
C PRO A 566 -120.93 -57.14 -111.73
N VAL A 567 -119.73 -57.70 -111.41
CA VAL A 567 -119.15 -58.48 -110.26
C VAL A 567 -117.62 -58.65 -110.48
N GLN A 568 -116.83 -58.53 -109.40
CA GLN A 568 -115.57 -59.23 -109.03
C GLN A 568 -114.68 -59.93 -110.10
N GLY A 569 -113.36 -59.68 -110.07
CA GLY A 569 -112.37 -60.43 -110.85
C GLY A 569 -110.91 -60.22 -110.42
N SER A 570 -110.38 -61.14 -109.61
CA SER A 570 -108.97 -61.32 -109.20
C SER A 570 -107.98 -61.45 -110.38
N LEU A 571 -106.67 -61.22 -110.26
CA LEU A 571 -105.75 -61.51 -109.14
C LEU A 571 -104.71 -60.39 -108.90
N PHE A 572 -104.44 -60.12 -107.62
CA PHE A 572 -103.32 -59.37 -107.00
C PHE A 572 -102.65 -58.24 -107.81
#